data_AF-A0A1H8E6I5-F1
#
_entry.id   AF-A0A1H8E6I5-F1
#
_cell.length_a   1.000
_cell.length_b   1.000
_cell.length_c   1.000
_cell.angle_alpha   90.00
_cell.angle_beta   90.00
_cell.angle_gamma   90.00
#
_symmetry.space_group_name_H-M   'P 1'
#
loop_
_entity.id
_entity.type
_entity.pdbx_description
1 polymer ?
#
loop_
_entity_poly.entity_id
_entity_poly.type
_entity_poly.pdbx_seq_one_letter_code
_entity_poly.pdbx_strand_id
1 'polypeptide(L)'
;MQLIRRITDSDWSGDTPKWLDTVSRYAARGVLFDSEWKVAMMHMTKLQLYKLPGGGVEEGEDPQSAFLREILEETGCIAEVIHELGYIEEHKVSNAFLQHSSCYAGKVVQHSTSISLTDEEIALGMQVEWMDIDAAVEIMKAALQQNVDESDRFMLLRDLTILEETAKWLSASVTIQARKYGDRPHYEWRTTLLERTDSHIFVLGHYGRKLKHFTKGKTFIVENWTIECFPFDFWFTVSADVINGKIAQYYCNISEPARMEGCMVTFVDLDIDLIYKRGKWEIVDEDEFVSHAAKFEYPPELIARVRQEVERLQERIALRQFPFDGSIERFIPCIPRDSA
;
A
#
# COMPACT_ATOMS: atom_id res chain seq x y z
N MET A 1 -7.62 14.48 -1.40
CA MET A 1 -8.59 13.37 -1.36
C MET A 1 -9.51 13.33 -2.58
N GLN A 2 -9.63 12.15 -3.19
CA GLN A 2 -10.59 11.82 -4.27
C GLN A 2 -11.93 11.32 -3.70
N LEU A 3 -13.04 11.56 -4.40
CA LEU A 3 -14.36 11.01 -4.01
C LEU A 3 -14.38 9.50 -4.26
N ILE A 4 -14.64 8.72 -3.20
CA ILE A 4 -14.80 7.26 -3.27
C ILE A 4 -16.24 6.92 -3.66
N ARG A 5 -17.20 7.44 -2.90
CA ARG A 5 -18.63 7.13 -3.07
C ARG A 5 -19.49 8.23 -2.49
N ARG A 6 -20.65 8.46 -3.11
CA ARG A 6 -21.78 9.12 -2.45
C ARG A 6 -22.82 8.07 -2.07
N ILE A 7 -23.31 8.15 -0.84
CA ILE A 7 -24.33 7.27 -0.29
C ILE A 7 -25.57 8.13 -0.03
N THR A 8 -26.74 7.62 -0.40
CA THR A 8 -28.01 8.32 -0.29
C THR A 8 -29.11 7.35 0.15
N ASP A 9 -30.27 7.88 0.51
CA ASP A 9 -31.45 7.05 0.80
C ASP A 9 -31.85 6.13 -0.37
N SER A 10 -31.50 6.53 -1.60
CA SER A 10 -31.78 5.76 -2.81
C SER A 10 -30.95 4.48 -2.95
N ASP A 11 -29.84 4.34 -2.21
CA ASP A 11 -29.07 3.09 -2.16
C ASP A 11 -29.91 1.91 -1.62
N TRP A 12 -31.02 2.20 -0.91
CA TRP A 12 -31.97 1.17 -0.44
C TRP A 12 -33.34 1.28 -1.08
N SER A 13 -33.85 2.49 -1.32
CA SER A 13 -35.21 2.65 -1.87
C SER A 13 -35.28 2.36 -3.37
N GLY A 14 -34.15 2.50 -4.08
CA GLY A 14 -34.09 2.42 -5.54
C GLY A 14 -34.63 3.66 -6.26
N ASP A 15 -34.95 4.73 -5.53
CA ASP A 15 -35.40 6.00 -6.11
C ASP A 15 -34.26 6.76 -6.82
N THR A 16 -34.58 7.93 -7.37
CA THR A 16 -33.53 8.81 -7.89
C THR A 16 -32.72 9.45 -6.74
N PRO A 17 -31.37 9.41 -6.77
CA PRO A 17 -30.53 10.03 -5.75
C PRO A 17 -30.81 11.52 -5.60
N LYS A 18 -30.83 11.98 -4.35
CA LYS A 18 -30.99 13.39 -3.99
C LYS A 18 -29.75 13.88 -3.24
N TRP A 19 -29.37 15.12 -3.51
CA TRP A 19 -28.13 15.71 -3.02
C TRP A 19 -28.42 16.91 -2.13
N LEU A 20 -27.72 16.97 -1.01
CA LEU A 20 -27.68 18.12 -0.12
C LEU A 20 -26.47 18.99 -0.49
N ASP A 21 -26.60 20.31 -0.34
CA ASP A 21 -25.58 21.30 -0.72
C ASP A 21 -24.74 21.81 0.45
N THR A 22 -25.18 21.55 1.68
CA THR A 22 -24.58 22.06 2.91
C THR A 22 -24.08 20.91 3.77
N VAL A 23 -22.78 20.86 4.05
CA VAL A 23 -22.18 19.83 4.91
C VAL A 23 -22.59 20.09 6.36
N SER A 24 -23.25 19.10 6.97
CA SER A 24 -23.69 19.13 8.36
C SER A 24 -22.59 18.69 9.32
N ARG A 25 -21.72 17.75 8.89
CA ARG A 25 -20.62 17.23 9.70
C ARG A 25 -19.43 16.83 8.85
N TYR A 26 -18.25 17.26 9.28
CA TYR A 26 -16.97 16.70 8.82
C TYR A 26 -16.51 15.62 9.80
N ALA A 27 -16.02 14.51 9.26
CA ALA A 27 -15.56 13.36 10.01
C ALA A 27 -14.28 12.78 9.39
N ALA A 28 -13.49 12.07 10.17
CA ALA A 28 -12.34 11.32 9.71
C ALA A 28 -12.37 9.91 10.32
N ARG A 29 -12.15 8.90 9.48
CA ARG A 29 -12.27 7.48 9.86
C ARG A 29 -11.44 6.60 8.94
N GLY A 30 -11.23 5.34 9.31
CA GLY A 30 -10.38 4.49 8.49
C GLY A 30 -10.12 3.12 9.03
N VAL A 31 -9.27 2.39 8.31
CA VAL A 31 -8.77 1.08 8.72
C VAL A 31 -7.48 1.28 9.53
N LEU A 32 -7.39 0.67 10.70
CA LEU A 32 -6.17 0.61 11.50
C LEU A 32 -5.59 -0.81 11.46
N PHE A 33 -4.33 -0.93 11.05
CA PHE A 33 -3.60 -2.20 11.00
C PHE A 33 -2.68 -2.40 12.20
N ASP A 34 -2.62 -3.62 12.73
CA ASP A 34 -1.58 -4.02 13.69
C ASP A 34 -0.26 -4.47 12.99
N SER A 35 0.65 -5.07 13.76
CA SER A 35 1.89 -5.63 13.20
C SER A 35 1.68 -6.86 12.31
N GLU A 36 0.58 -7.59 12.51
CA GLU A 36 0.19 -8.78 11.75
C GLU A 36 -0.73 -8.46 10.55
N TRP A 37 -1.03 -7.18 10.30
CA TRP A 37 -1.97 -6.70 9.28
C TRP A 37 -3.43 -7.07 9.51
N LYS A 38 -3.81 -7.35 10.74
CA LYS A 38 -5.21 -7.43 11.14
C LYS A 38 -5.79 -6.03 11.26
N VAL A 39 -7.07 -5.89 10.97
CA VAL A 39 -7.82 -4.63 11.06
C VAL A 39 -8.53 -4.52 12.40
N ALA A 40 -8.47 -3.35 13.01
CA ALA A 40 -9.25 -3.02 14.20
C ALA A 40 -10.70 -2.73 13.81
N MET A 41 -11.63 -3.55 14.30
CA MET A 41 -13.07 -3.34 14.16
C MET A 41 -13.68 -2.99 15.52
N MET A 42 -14.48 -1.95 15.56
CA MET A 42 -15.16 -1.47 16.77
C MET A 42 -16.49 -2.21 16.92
N HIS A 43 -16.56 -3.20 17.80
CA HIS A 43 -17.73 -4.03 18.07
C HIS A 43 -18.68 -3.34 19.05
N MET A 44 -19.88 -2.98 18.56
CA MET A 44 -20.98 -2.47 19.38
C MET A 44 -21.81 -3.66 19.90
N THR A 45 -21.39 -4.23 21.03
CA THR A 45 -21.95 -5.48 21.57
C THR A 45 -23.46 -5.42 21.85
N LYS A 46 -24.04 -4.25 22.11
CA LYS A 46 -25.50 -4.10 22.28
C LYS A 46 -26.28 -4.27 20.98
N LEU A 47 -25.69 -3.88 19.85
CA LEU A 47 -26.31 -3.97 18.52
C LEU A 47 -25.84 -5.20 17.76
N GLN A 48 -24.76 -5.87 18.20
CA GLN A 48 -24.09 -6.95 17.47
C GLN A 48 -23.65 -6.49 16.07
N LEU A 49 -23.21 -5.23 15.98
CA LEU A 49 -22.73 -4.60 14.75
C LEU A 49 -21.28 -4.13 14.95
N TYR A 50 -20.55 -4.03 13.84
CA TYR A 50 -19.21 -3.48 13.81
C TYR A 50 -19.20 -2.13 13.07
N LYS A 51 -18.30 -1.24 13.48
CA LYS A 51 -17.94 -0.02 12.74
C LYS A 51 -16.42 0.09 12.63
N LEU A 52 -15.94 0.93 11.72
CA LEU A 52 -14.55 1.36 11.71
C LEU A 52 -14.31 2.46 12.74
N PRO A 53 -13.10 2.55 13.31
CA PRO A 53 -12.76 3.64 14.19
C PRO A 53 -12.69 4.98 13.45
N GLY A 54 -13.04 6.04 14.17
CA GLY A 54 -13.09 7.42 13.68
C GLY A 54 -14.34 8.18 14.14
N GLY A 55 -14.23 9.51 14.06
CA GLY A 55 -15.22 10.43 14.59
C GLY A 55 -15.20 11.79 13.91
N GLY A 56 -15.60 12.82 14.65
CA GLY A 56 -15.78 14.17 14.11
C GLY A 56 -14.45 14.90 13.92
N VAL A 57 -14.37 15.77 12.91
CA VAL A 57 -13.27 16.73 12.79
C VAL A 57 -13.63 17.97 13.60
N GLU A 58 -12.77 18.37 14.53
CA GLU A 58 -12.96 19.56 15.35
C GLU A 58 -12.64 20.87 14.60
N GLU A 59 -13.08 22.01 15.14
CA GLU A 59 -12.85 23.31 14.50
C GLU A 59 -11.35 23.63 14.43
N GLY A 60 -10.84 23.81 13.21
CA GLY A 60 -9.42 24.08 12.96
C GLY A 60 -8.52 22.84 12.95
N GLU A 61 -9.08 21.64 13.17
CA GLU A 61 -8.37 20.37 13.09
C GLU A 61 -8.28 19.90 11.63
N ASP A 62 -7.10 19.43 11.21
CA ASP A 62 -6.99 18.78 9.90
C ASP A 62 -7.53 17.34 9.97
N PRO A 63 -8.16 16.81 8.90
CA PRO A 63 -8.80 15.50 8.97
C PRO A 63 -7.86 14.33 9.27
N GLN A 64 -6.56 14.45 8.95
CA GLN A 64 -5.60 13.40 9.26
C GLN A 64 -5.29 13.37 10.77
N SER A 65 -5.12 14.54 11.39
CA SER A 65 -4.98 14.66 12.85
C SER A 65 -6.22 14.17 13.57
N ALA A 66 -7.42 14.51 13.08
CA ALA A 66 -8.69 14.01 13.62
C ALA A 66 -8.74 12.48 13.60
N PHE A 67 -8.37 11.85 12.47
CA PHE A 67 -8.30 10.39 12.39
C PHE A 67 -7.36 9.81 13.44
N LEU A 68 -6.13 10.33 13.58
CA LEU A 68 -5.16 9.82 14.55
C LEU A 68 -5.58 10.02 16.01
N ARG A 69 -6.25 11.15 16.32
CA ARG A 69 -6.84 11.40 17.64
C ARG A 69 -7.91 10.37 17.97
N GLU A 70 -8.87 10.17 17.07
CA GLU A 70 -9.97 9.22 17.25
C GLU A 70 -9.45 7.77 17.37
N ILE A 71 -8.44 7.39 16.58
CA ILE A 71 -7.76 6.11 16.75
C ILE A 71 -7.21 5.96 18.18
N LEU A 72 -6.52 6.97 18.70
CA LEU A 72 -5.96 6.91 20.04
C LEU A 72 -7.06 6.82 21.11
N GLU A 73 -8.14 7.59 20.98
CA GLU A 73 -9.28 7.62 21.91
C GLU A 73 -10.03 6.29 21.94
N GLU A 74 -10.43 5.77 20.77
CA GLU A 74 -11.28 4.58 20.64
C GLU A 74 -10.49 3.28 20.84
N THR A 75 -9.22 3.23 20.42
CA THR A 75 -8.43 1.97 20.40
C THR A 75 -7.26 1.94 21.37
N GLY A 76 -6.87 3.08 21.93
CA GLY A 76 -5.66 3.21 22.75
C GLY A 76 -4.36 3.06 21.95
N CYS A 77 -4.40 3.01 20.61
CA CYS A 77 -3.21 2.83 19.79
C CYS A 77 -2.66 4.17 19.30
N ILE A 78 -1.32 4.31 19.34
CA ILE A 78 -0.62 5.37 18.61
C ILE A 78 -0.31 4.83 17.22
N ALA A 79 -0.76 5.54 16.19
CA ALA A 79 -0.66 5.13 14.81
C ALA A 79 0.01 6.17 13.92
N GLU A 80 0.47 5.73 12.74
CA GLU A 80 0.83 6.59 11.62
C GLU A 80 -0.10 6.32 10.44
N VAL A 81 -0.38 7.35 9.63
CA VAL A 81 -1.12 7.16 8.37
C VAL A 81 -0.19 6.58 7.32
N ILE A 82 -0.60 5.46 6.72
CA ILE A 82 0.16 4.76 5.68
C ILE A 82 -0.47 4.94 4.30
N HIS A 83 -1.74 5.36 4.22
CA HIS A 83 -2.41 5.66 2.96
C HIS A 83 -3.59 6.62 3.13
N GLU A 84 -3.74 7.56 2.19
CA GLU A 84 -4.95 8.39 2.00
C GLU A 84 -5.85 7.70 0.98
N LEU A 85 -7.05 7.24 1.38
CA LEU A 85 -7.96 6.51 0.48
C LEU A 85 -8.78 7.48 -0.38
N GLY A 86 -9.29 8.55 0.23
CA GLY A 86 -10.24 9.48 -0.38
C GLY A 86 -11.32 9.91 0.62
N TYR A 87 -12.50 10.28 0.13
CA TYR A 87 -13.62 10.68 0.98
C TYR A 87 -14.96 10.11 0.53
N ILE A 88 -15.89 9.98 1.46
CA ILE A 88 -17.27 9.53 1.24
C ILE A 88 -18.26 10.60 1.70
N GLU A 89 -19.31 10.80 0.93
CA GLU A 89 -20.44 11.68 1.29
C GLU A 89 -21.69 10.85 1.61
N GLU A 90 -22.26 11.04 2.79
CA GLU A 90 -23.56 10.45 3.18
C GLU A 90 -24.64 11.54 3.12
N HIS A 91 -25.51 11.51 2.11
CA HIS A 91 -26.64 12.42 1.96
C HIS A 91 -27.91 11.78 2.54
N LYS A 92 -28.16 11.99 3.83
CA LYS A 92 -29.37 11.51 4.52
C LYS A 92 -30.48 12.54 4.36
N VAL A 93 -31.22 12.47 3.26
CA VAL A 93 -32.20 13.51 2.89
C VAL A 93 -33.41 13.46 3.81
N SER A 94 -33.75 12.28 4.34
CA SER A 94 -34.78 12.09 5.36
C SER A 94 -34.61 13.04 6.56
N ASN A 95 -33.36 13.32 6.95
CA ASN A 95 -33.01 14.16 8.10
C ASN A 95 -32.27 15.46 7.74
N ALA A 96 -32.22 15.83 6.45
CA ALA A 96 -31.45 16.97 5.94
C ALA A 96 -29.98 16.99 6.44
N PHE A 97 -29.34 15.83 6.49
CA PHE A 97 -28.01 15.67 7.08
C PHE A 97 -26.98 15.17 6.05
N LEU A 98 -25.95 15.97 5.80
CA LEU A 98 -24.82 15.62 4.96
C LEU A 98 -23.57 15.41 5.81
N GLN A 99 -23.04 14.18 5.81
CA GLN A 99 -21.75 13.88 6.42
C GLN A 99 -20.67 13.72 5.35
N HIS A 100 -19.56 14.43 5.52
CA HIS A 100 -18.34 14.28 4.71
C HIS A 100 -17.30 13.53 5.56
N SER A 101 -16.99 12.28 5.18
CA SER A 101 -15.98 11.47 5.87
C SER A 101 -14.69 11.38 5.06
N SER A 102 -13.60 11.93 5.59
CA SER A 102 -12.24 11.69 5.10
C SER A 102 -11.77 10.29 5.51
N CYS A 103 -11.24 9.51 4.58
CA CYS A 103 -10.94 8.08 4.76
C CYS A 103 -9.43 7.79 4.66
N TYR A 104 -8.91 7.06 5.64
CA TYR A 104 -7.47 6.74 5.75
C TYR A 104 -7.21 5.25 6.03
N ALA A 105 -5.98 4.81 5.77
CA ALA A 105 -5.42 3.60 6.35
C ALA A 105 -4.25 3.99 7.28
N GLY A 106 -4.30 3.52 8.52
CA GLY A 106 -3.27 3.73 9.54
C GLY A 106 -2.60 2.43 9.98
N LYS A 107 -1.43 2.53 10.60
CA LYS A 107 -0.72 1.39 11.21
C LYS A 107 -0.28 1.72 12.63
N VAL A 108 -0.50 0.77 13.55
CA VAL A 108 -0.04 0.88 14.94
C VAL A 108 1.49 0.96 14.97
N VAL A 109 1.98 2.00 15.66
CA VAL A 109 3.40 2.21 15.96
C VAL A 109 3.69 1.82 17.41
N GLN A 110 2.74 2.07 18.30
CA GLN A 110 2.86 1.78 19.72
C GLN A 110 1.47 1.57 20.35
N HIS A 111 1.37 0.64 21.30
CA HIS A 111 0.20 0.52 22.16
C HIS A 111 0.31 1.50 23.35
N SER A 112 -0.69 2.36 23.51
CA SER A 112 -0.95 3.06 24.77
C SER A 112 -1.93 2.25 25.61
N THR A 113 -1.92 2.46 26.92
CA THR A 113 -2.80 1.76 27.88
C THR A 113 -4.07 2.55 28.23
N SER A 114 -4.23 3.77 27.72
CA SER A 114 -5.37 4.63 28.03
C SER A 114 -6.36 4.70 26.85
N ILE A 115 -7.44 3.95 26.95
CA ILE A 115 -8.63 4.08 26.07
C ILE A 115 -9.55 5.16 26.67
N SER A 116 -10.08 6.05 25.84
CA SER A 116 -10.94 7.17 26.24
C SER A 116 -12.23 7.18 25.42
N LEU A 117 -13.10 6.20 25.67
CA LEU A 117 -14.42 6.12 25.04
C LEU A 117 -15.39 7.16 25.60
N THR A 118 -16.30 7.62 24.75
CA THR A 118 -17.43 8.46 25.14
C THR A 118 -18.48 7.67 25.94
N ASP A 119 -19.33 8.37 26.70
CA ASP A 119 -20.43 7.75 27.46
C ASP A 119 -21.37 6.93 26.55
N GLU A 120 -21.61 7.39 25.32
CA GLU A 120 -22.43 6.70 24.31
C GLU A 120 -21.79 5.38 23.87
N GLU A 121 -20.47 5.34 23.65
CA GLU A 121 -19.74 4.13 23.25
C GLU A 121 -19.66 3.11 24.38
N ILE A 122 -19.45 3.58 25.61
CA ILE A 122 -19.52 2.74 26.81
C ILE A 122 -20.92 2.13 26.94
N ALA A 123 -21.98 2.92 26.72
CA ALA A 123 -23.36 2.45 26.76
C ALA A 123 -23.67 1.39 25.68
N LEU A 124 -23.07 1.52 24.48
CA LEU A 124 -23.14 0.54 23.39
C LEU A 124 -22.26 -0.70 23.61
N GLY A 125 -21.46 -0.71 24.68
CA GLY A 125 -20.54 -1.80 25.02
C GLY A 125 -19.44 -1.96 23.96
N MET A 126 -18.86 -0.84 23.52
CA MET A 126 -17.84 -0.79 22.49
C MET A 126 -16.58 -1.56 22.88
N GLN A 127 -16.08 -2.41 21.98
CA GLN A 127 -14.84 -3.16 22.15
C GLN A 127 -14.04 -3.19 20.83
N VAL A 128 -12.71 -3.25 20.92
CA VAL A 128 -11.86 -3.42 19.74
C VAL A 128 -11.59 -4.90 19.50
N GLU A 129 -11.89 -5.37 18.30
CA GLU A 129 -11.57 -6.73 17.85
C GLU A 129 -10.67 -6.67 16.61
N TRP A 130 -9.59 -7.46 16.62
CA TRP A 130 -8.64 -7.55 15.53
C TRP A 130 -8.93 -8.76 14.65
N MET A 131 -9.11 -8.55 13.35
CA MET A 131 -9.45 -9.63 12.40
C MET A 131 -8.84 -9.41 11.02
N ASP A 132 -8.83 -10.43 10.18
CA ASP A 132 -8.39 -10.28 8.79
C ASP A 132 -9.34 -9.35 8.02
N ILE A 133 -8.80 -8.58 7.07
CA ILE A 133 -9.62 -7.62 6.30
C ILE A 133 -10.74 -8.31 5.51
N ASP A 134 -10.47 -9.50 4.97
CA ASP A 134 -11.49 -10.29 4.26
C ASP A 134 -12.60 -10.73 5.22
N ALA A 135 -12.26 -11.12 6.45
CA ALA A 135 -13.25 -11.46 7.46
C ALA A 135 -14.10 -10.24 7.86
N ALA A 136 -13.47 -9.07 8.04
CA ALA A 136 -14.17 -7.82 8.32
C ALA A 136 -15.16 -7.44 7.19
N VAL A 137 -14.72 -7.55 5.92
CA VAL A 137 -15.57 -7.31 4.76
C VAL A 137 -16.78 -8.25 4.75
N GLU A 138 -16.59 -9.54 5.00
CA GLU A 138 -17.68 -10.50 5.01
C GLU A 138 -18.66 -10.29 6.18
N ILE A 139 -18.16 -9.94 7.37
CA ILE A 139 -19.01 -9.57 8.52
C ILE A 139 -19.88 -8.35 8.19
N MET A 140 -19.30 -7.32 7.59
CA MET A 140 -20.02 -6.09 7.23
C MET A 140 -21.05 -6.32 6.12
N LYS A 141 -20.73 -7.14 5.12
CA LYS A 141 -21.69 -7.58 4.09
C LYS A 141 -22.85 -8.36 4.70
N ALA A 142 -22.57 -9.29 5.62
CA ALA A 142 -23.60 -10.05 6.30
C ALA A 142 -24.52 -9.14 7.14
N ALA A 143 -23.95 -8.15 7.84
CA ALA A 143 -24.71 -7.17 8.61
C ALA A 143 -25.64 -6.32 7.73
N LEU A 144 -25.21 -5.90 6.54
CA LEU A 144 -26.05 -5.15 5.59
C LEU A 144 -27.25 -5.94 5.05
N GLN A 145 -27.21 -7.27 5.10
CA GLN A 145 -28.34 -8.12 4.72
C GLN A 145 -29.39 -8.27 5.84
N GLN A 146 -29.06 -7.85 7.06
CA GLN A 146 -29.98 -7.91 8.19
C GLN A 146 -30.96 -6.73 8.20
N ASN A 147 -32.05 -6.88 8.94
CA ASN A 147 -32.99 -5.79 9.15
C ASN A 147 -32.47 -4.83 10.24
N VAL A 148 -31.60 -3.91 9.82
CA VAL A 148 -31.04 -2.85 10.66
C VAL A 148 -31.68 -1.50 10.34
N ASP A 149 -31.61 -0.57 11.30
CA ASP A 149 -32.16 0.78 11.17
C ASP A 149 -31.44 1.60 10.08
N GLU A 150 -32.11 2.63 9.56
CA GLU A 150 -31.61 3.44 8.45
C GLU A 150 -30.24 4.08 8.75
N SER A 151 -30.05 4.60 9.97
CA SER A 151 -28.77 5.19 10.39
C SER A 151 -27.64 4.15 10.36
N ASP A 152 -27.92 2.93 10.79
CA ASP A 152 -26.95 1.84 10.81
C ASP A 152 -26.61 1.37 9.38
N ARG A 153 -27.58 1.39 8.46
CA ARG A 153 -27.30 1.09 7.04
C ARG A 153 -26.31 2.07 6.42
N PHE A 154 -26.48 3.37 6.66
CA PHE A 154 -25.52 4.39 6.23
C PHE A 154 -24.12 4.10 6.78
N MET A 155 -24.02 3.83 8.09
CA MET A 155 -22.76 3.50 8.76
C MET A 155 -22.11 2.25 8.16
N LEU A 156 -22.85 1.14 8.07
CA LEU A 156 -22.36 -0.13 7.56
C LEU A 156 -21.90 -0.01 6.10
N LEU A 157 -22.67 0.67 5.25
CA LEU A 157 -22.33 0.83 3.84
C LEU A 157 -21.10 1.71 3.64
N ARG A 158 -20.95 2.78 4.43
CA ARG A 158 -19.76 3.61 4.42
C ARG A 158 -18.54 2.81 4.85
N ASP A 159 -18.62 2.13 5.99
CA ASP A 159 -17.47 1.44 6.57
C ASP A 159 -17.09 0.20 5.75
N LEU A 160 -18.06 -0.52 5.16
CA LEU A 160 -17.80 -1.55 4.15
C LEU A 160 -17.09 -0.96 2.92
N THR A 161 -17.54 0.18 2.41
CA THR A 161 -16.91 0.83 1.25
C THR A 161 -15.44 1.16 1.56
N ILE A 162 -15.14 1.65 2.77
CA ILE A 162 -13.76 1.93 3.20
C ILE A 162 -12.93 0.64 3.29
N LEU A 163 -13.49 -0.44 3.85
CA LEU A 163 -12.82 -1.74 3.90
C LEU A 163 -12.53 -2.30 2.50
N GLU A 164 -13.49 -2.21 1.57
CA GLU A 164 -13.32 -2.69 0.20
C GLU A 164 -12.27 -1.87 -0.57
N GLU A 165 -12.26 -0.54 -0.43
CA GLU A 165 -11.19 0.30 -1.01
C GLU A 165 -9.83 -0.01 -0.40
N THR A 166 -9.79 -0.28 0.91
CA THR A 166 -8.54 -0.68 1.59
C THR A 166 -8.08 -2.06 1.12
N ALA A 167 -9.00 -3.02 0.94
CA ALA A 167 -8.70 -4.35 0.43
C ALA A 167 -8.20 -4.29 -1.03
N LYS A 168 -8.81 -3.44 -1.87
CA LYS A 168 -8.32 -3.15 -3.21
C LYS A 168 -6.90 -2.59 -3.16
N TRP A 169 -6.65 -1.58 -2.31
CA TRP A 169 -5.32 -1.02 -2.12
C TRP A 169 -4.30 -2.07 -1.64
N LEU A 170 -4.65 -2.93 -0.67
CA LEU A 170 -3.79 -4.02 -0.20
C LEU A 170 -3.51 -5.03 -1.29
N SER A 171 -4.52 -5.42 -2.06
CA SER A 171 -4.36 -6.35 -3.19
C SER A 171 -3.48 -5.77 -4.30
N ALA A 172 -3.46 -4.45 -4.41
CA ALA A 172 -2.58 -3.71 -5.28
C ALA A 172 -1.23 -3.37 -4.62
N SER A 173 -0.99 -3.68 -3.34
CA SER A 173 0.27 -3.37 -2.66
C SER A 173 1.19 -4.58 -2.67
N VAL A 174 2.42 -4.41 -3.14
CA VAL A 174 3.43 -5.46 -3.20
C VAL A 174 4.64 -5.03 -2.37
N THR A 175 5.06 -5.91 -1.45
CA THR A 175 6.30 -5.73 -0.69
C THR A 175 7.43 -6.42 -1.43
N ILE A 176 8.48 -5.66 -1.77
CA ILE A 176 9.69 -6.20 -2.37
C ILE A 176 10.73 -6.41 -1.28
N GLN A 177 11.35 -7.58 -1.27
CA GLN A 177 12.48 -7.93 -0.41
C GLN A 177 13.69 -8.34 -1.26
N ALA A 178 14.74 -7.53 -1.22
CA ALA A 178 16.04 -7.94 -1.71
C ALA A 178 16.78 -8.66 -0.57
N ARG A 179 17.39 -9.80 -0.89
CA ARG A 179 18.26 -10.56 0.01
C ARG A 179 19.64 -10.67 -0.61
N LYS A 180 20.70 -10.71 0.18
CA LYS A 180 22.01 -11.14 -0.30
C LYS A 180 22.06 -12.67 -0.29
N TYR A 181 23.01 -13.24 -1.04
CA TYR A 181 23.26 -14.68 -1.09
C TYR A 181 23.23 -15.33 0.30
N GLY A 182 22.70 -16.55 0.40
CA GLY A 182 22.49 -17.25 1.67
C GLY A 182 21.33 -16.68 2.51
N ASP A 183 20.32 -16.11 1.84
CA ASP A 183 19.05 -15.65 2.43
C ASP A 183 19.16 -14.51 3.45
N ARG A 184 20.18 -13.65 3.29
CA ARG A 184 20.47 -12.57 4.25
C ARG A 184 19.65 -11.32 3.93
N PRO A 185 18.88 -10.75 4.87
CA PRO A 185 18.08 -9.55 4.59
C PRO A 185 18.93 -8.36 4.11
N HIS A 186 18.52 -7.71 3.02
CA HIS A 186 19.24 -6.58 2.44
C HIS A 186 18.40 -5.30 2.40
N TYR A 187 17.36 -5.28 1.56
CA TYR A 187 16.39 -4.18 1.45
C TYR A 187 14.95 -4.68 1.54
N GLU A 188 14.07 -3.84 2.06
CA GLU A 188 12.62 -4.01 1.97
C GLU A 188 11.96 -2.67 1.63
N TRP A 189 11.04 -2.70 0.67
CA TRP A 189 10.22 -1.54 0.31
C TRP A 189 8.84 -1.96 -0.19
N ARG A 190 7.91 -1.00 -0.17
CA ARG A 190 6.55 -1.21 -0.68
C ARG A 190 6.36 -0.51 -2.01
N THR A 191 5.54 -1.14 -2.84
CA THR A 191 5.23 -0.72 -4.21
C THR A 191 3.76 -1.00 -4.51
N THR A 192 3.26 -0.47 -5.62
CA THR A 192 1.93 -0.81 -6.13
C THR A 192 2.06 -1.74 -7.33
N LEU A 193 1.37 -2.88 -7.34
CA LEU A 193 1.27 -3.78 -8.47
C LEU A 193 0.65 -3.06 -9.67
N LEU A 194 1.37 -3.07 -10.79
CA LEU A 194 0.89 -2.58 -12.08
C LEU A 194 0.44 -3.74 -12.97
N GLU A 195 1.20 -4.83 -12.97
CA GLU A 195 0.91 -6.02 -13.76
C GLU A 195 1.51 -7.26 -13.09
N ARG A 196 0.79 -8.38 -13.20
CA ARG A 196 1.28 -9.71 -12.83
C ARG A 196 0.98 -10.70 -13.94
N THR A 197 1.99 -11.45 -14.36
CA THR A 197 1.88 -12.58 -15.29
C THR A 197 2.53 -13.82 -14.68
N ASP A 198 2.54 -14.93 -15.42
CA ASP A 198 3.24 -16.15 -15.03
C ASP A 198 4.77 -16.03 -15.12
N SER A 199 5.28 -14.97 -15.77
CA SER A 199 6.72 -14.80 -16.04
C SER A 199 7.36 -13.62 -15.30
N HIS A 200 6.57 -12.65 -14.86
CA HIS A 200 7.09 -11.44 -14.22
C HIS A 200 5.98 -10.63 -13.54
N ILE A 201 6.40 -9.62 -12.78
CA ILE A 201 5.55 -8.51 -12.36
C ILE A 201 6.15 -7.16 -12.74
N PHE A 202 5.26 -6.18 -12.93
CA PHE A 202 5.59 -4.76 -12.90
C PHE A 202 4.98 -4.11 -11.68
N VAL A 203 5.74 -3.23 -11.03
CA VAL A 203 5.27 -2.46 -9.88
C VAL A 203 5.68 -0.99 -10.00
N LEU A 204 4.91 -0.13 -9.36
CA LEU A 204 5.14 1.31 -9.24
C LEU A 204 5.76 1.60 -7.87
N GLY A 205 7.00 2.08 -7.87
CA GLY A 205 7.63 2.65 -6.69
C GLY A 205 7.22 4.12 -6.54
N HIS A 206 6.58 4.43 -5.42
CA HIS A 206 6.07 5.78 -5.14
C HIS A 206 7.21 6.78 -4.88
N TYR A 207 6.95 8.04 -5.24
CA TYR A 207 7.79 9.16 -4.81
C TYR A 207 7.83 9.24 -3.29
N GLY A 208 9.02 9.46 -2.72
CA GLY A 208 9.21 9.53 -1.27
C GLY A 208 9.15 8.18 -0.56
N ARG A 209 9.13 7.06 -1.30
CA ARG A 209 9.08 5.73 -0.69
C ARG A 209 10.31 5.47 0.18
N LYS A 210 10.08 4.75 1.26
CA LYS A 210 11.09 4.34 2.24
C LYS A 210 11.65 2.97 1.86
N LEU A 211 12.98 2.90 1.69
CA LEU A 211 13.74 1.65 1.52
C LEU A 211 14.44 1.32 2.83
N LYS A 212 13.99 0.28 3.51
CA LYS A 212 14.60 -0.20 4.76
C LYS A 212 15.82 -1.05 4.43
N HIS A 213 17.01 -0.57 4.78
CA HIS A 213 18.26 -1.30 4.59
C HIS A 213 18.68 -2.00 5.89
N PHE A 214 18.60 -3.33 5.91
CA PHE A 214 18.84 -4.11 7.13
C PHE A 214 20.31 -4.12 7.54
N THR A 215 21.24 -4.31 6.62
CA THR A 215 22.69 -4.35 6.93
C THR A 215 23.21 -3.02 7.48
N LYS A 216 22.71 -1.89 6.97
CA LYS A 216 23.12 -0.55 7.43
C LYS A 216 22.28 -0.05 8.61
N GLY A 217 21.17 -0.72 8.96
CA GLY A 217 20.22 -0.26 9.98
C GLY A 217 19.63 1.12 9.66
N LYS A 218 19.50 1.45 8.37
CA LYS A 218 19.08 2.79 7.89
C LYS A 218 17.90 2.67 6.94
N THR A 219 17.07 3.71 6.92
CA THR A 219 16.01 3.87 5.93
C THR A 219 16.41 4.96 4.96
N PHE A 220 16.36 4.66 3.66
CA PHE A 220 16.61 5.60 2.57
C PHE A 220 15.29 6.08 2.01
N ILE A 221 15.24 7.34 1.56
CA ILE A 221 14.07 7.92 0.89
C ILE A 221 14.43 8.05 -0.58
N VAL A 222 13.58 7.53 -1.46
CA VAL A 222 13.74 7.65 -2.92
C VAL A 222 12.81 8.75 -3.42
N GLU A 223 13.40 9.84 -3.89
CA GLU A 223 12.68 11.05 -4.36
C GLU A 223 12.38 11.01 -5.87
N ASN A 224 12.16 9.81 -6.42
CA ASN A 224 11.75 9.61 -7.81
C ASN A 224 10.63 8.57 -7.85
N TRP A 225 9.71 8.74 -8.80
CA TRP A 225 8.83 7.65 -9.22
C TRP A 225 9.65 6.59 -9.96
N THR A 226 9.36 5.31 -9.72
CA THR A 226 9.97 4.21 -10.46
C THR A 226 8.95 3.25 -11.02
N ILE A 227 9.25 2.70 -12.18
CA ILE A 227 8.58 1.50 -12.70
C ILE A 227 9.60 0.37 -12.59
N GLU A 228 9.26 -0.66 -11.84
CA GLU A 228 10.17 -1.75 -11.50
C GLU A 228 9.63 -3.06 -12.08
N CYS A 229 10.53 -3.87 -12.64
CA CYS A 229 10.25 -5.15 -13.26
C CYS A 229 10.99 -6.26 -12.50
N PHE A 230 10.24 -7.27 -12.05
CA PHE A 230 10.77 -8.44 -11.37
C PHE A 230 10.40 -9.70 -12.15
N PRO A 231 11.28 -10.17 -13.06
CA PRO A 231 11.07 -11.41 -13.80
C PRO A 231 11.32 -12.65 -12.92
N PHE A 232 10.59 -13.72 -13.23
CA PHE A 232 10.62 -15.01 -12.51
C PHE A 232 11.53 -16.04 -13.19
N ASP A 233 12.00 -15.75 -14.41
CA ASP A 233 12.83 -16.62 -15.23
C ASP A 233 14.18 -15.98 -15.64
N PHE A 234 14.37 -14.68 -15.40
CA PHE A 234 15.63 -13.99 -15.68
C PHE A 234 16.45 -13.69 -14.42
N TRP A 235 17.76 -13.61 -14.61
CA TRP A 235 18.76 -13.37 -13.56
C TRP A 235 19.06 -11.88 -13.37
N PHE A 236 18.04 -11.06 -13.48
CA PHE A 236 18.13 -9.64 -13.20
C PHE A 236 16.79 -9.07 -12.77
N THR A 237 16.83 -7.94 -12.07
CA THR A 237 15.67 -7.07 -11.86
C THR A 237 15.94 -5.73 -12.54
N VAL A 238 14.91 -4.96 -12.86
CA VAL A 238 15.07 -3.61 -13.44
C VAL A 238 14.26 -2.61 -12.66
N SER A 239 14.87 -1.50 -12.27
CA SER A 239 14.20 -0.32 -11.75
C SER A 239 14.47 0.86 -12.69
N ALA A 240 13.41 1.50 -13.19
CA ALA A 240 13.51 2.65 -14.07
C ALA A 240 13.00 3.92 -13.37
N ASP A 241 13.89 4.89 -13.13
CA ASP A 241 13.54 6.20 -12.60
C ASP A 241 12.82 7.02 -13.67
N VAL A 242 11.62 7.50 -13.35
CA VAL A 242 10.81 8.33 -14.24
C VAL A 242 10.76 9.75 -13.73
N ILE A 243 11.27 10.69 -14.54
CA ILE A 243 11.30 12.12 -14.25
C ILE A 243 10.68 12.85 -15.43
N ASN A 244 9.71 13.73 -15.17
CA ASN A 244 9.01 14.50 -16.20
C ASN A 244 8.44 13.63 -17.34
N GLY A 245 7.87 12.46 -16.98
CA GLY A 245 7.25 11.52 -17.92
C GLY A 245 8.25 10.79 -18.84
N LYS A 246 9.54 10.78 -18.50
CA LYS A 246 10.58 10.06 -19.26
C LYS A 246 11.46 9.26 -18.31
N ILE A 247 11.96 8.12 -18.80
CA ILE A 247 12.95 7.33 -18.06
C ILE A 247 14.28 8.10 -18.05
N ALA A 248 14.75 8.46 -16.86
CA ALA A 248 15.98 9.21 -16.65
C ALA A 248 17.17 8.30 -16.34
N GLN A 249 16.91 7.17 -15.69
CA GLN A 249 17.93 6.20 -15.28
C GLN A 249 17.33 4.79 -15.24
N TYR A 250 18.13 3.79 -15.60
CA TYR A 250 17.85 2.39 -15.27
C TYR A 250 18.86 1.91 -14.24
N TYR A 251 18.40 1.05 -13.33
CA TYR A 251 19.20 0.30 -12.39
C TYR A 251 18.82 -1.17 -12.52
N CYS A 252 19.77 -2.00 -12.94
CA CYS A 252 19.54 -3.43 -13.13
C CYS A 252 20.42 -4.23 -12.19
N ASN A 253 19.82 -4.90 -11.20
CA ASN A 253 20.56 -5.83 -10.34
C ASN A 253 20.76 -7.13 -11.08
N ILE A 254 21.96 -7.68 -11.09
CA ILE A 254 22.15 -9.11 -11.36
C ILE A 254 21.70 -9.87 -10.11
N SER A 255 20.78 -10.80 -10.31
CA SER A 255 20.10 -11.48 -9.21
C SER A 255 19.73 -12.91 -9.57
N GLU A 256 19.37 -13.71 -8.57
CA GLU A 256 18.53 -14.88 -8.84
C GLU A 256 17.12 -14.41 -9.29
N PRO A 257 16.35 -15.26 -10.00
CA PRO A 257 15.00 -14.92 -10.43
C PRO A 257 14.09 -14.63 -9.25
N ALA A 258 13.23 -13.62 -9.41
CA ALA A 258 12.31 -13.24 -8.36
C ALA A 258 11.27 -14.33 -8.11
N ARG A 259 10.78 -14.38 -6.88
CA ARG A 259 9.71 -15.29 -6.45
C ARG A 259 8.62 -14.46 -5.78
N MET A 260 7.37 -14.82 -6.03
CA MET A 260 6.22 -14.14 -5.44
C MET A 260 5.39 -15.12 -4.60
N GLU A 261 5.16 -14.78 -3.35
CA GLU A 261 4.29 -15.50 -2.41
C GLU A 261 3.29 -14.49 -1.82
N GLY A 262 2.00 -14.64 -2.12
CA GLY A 262 0.99 -13.65 -1.75
C GLY A 262 1.30 -12.27 -2.34
N CYS A 263 1.48 -11.27 -1.49
CA CYS A 263 1.87 -9.90 -1.87
C CYS A 263 3.37 -9.60 -1.69
N MET A 264 4.18 -10.63 -1.37
CA MET A 264 5.61 -10.48 -1.15
C MET A 264 6.40 -11.00 -2.35
N VAL A 265 7.35 -10.21 -2.82
CA VAL A 265 8.28 -10.58 -3.89
C VAL A 265 9.67 -10.58 -3.31
N THR A 266 10.38 -11.70 -3.46
CA THR A 266 11.74 -11.87 -2.94
C THR A 266 12.67 -12.20 -4.09
N PHE A 267 13.87 -11.61 -4.09
CA PHE A 267 14.96 -11.98 -4.98
C PHE A 267 16.29 -11.93 -4.24
N VAL A 268 17.27 -12.67 -4.75
CA VAL A 268 18.64 -12.69 -4.21
C VAL A 268 19.52 -11.83 -5.09
N ASP A 269 19.94 -10.69 -4.55
CA ASP A 269 20.92 -9.78 -5.13
C ASP A 269 22.33 -10.41 -5.11
N LEU A 270 23.00 -10.37 -6.27
CA LEU A 270 24.33 -10.96 -6.49
C LEU A 270 25.40 -9.88 -6.72
N ASP A 271 25.21 -8.71 -6.12
CA ASP A 271 26.18 -7.62 -5.97
C ASP A 271 26.56 -6.85 -7.24
N ILE A 272 26.45 -7.42 -8.45
CA ILE A 272 26.77 -6.70 -9.69
C ILE A 272 25.55 -5.96 -10.21
N ASP A 273 25.74 -4.68 -10.53
CA ASP A 273 24.70 -3.83 -11.09
C ASP A 273 25.05 -3.27 -12.47
N LEU A 274 24.04 -3.11 -13.31
CA LEU A 274 24.11 -2.45 -14.61
C LEU A 274 23.27 -1.18 -14.58
N ILE A 275 23.91 -0.02 -14.64
CA ILE A 275 23.26 1.27 -14.49
C ILE A 275 23.31 2.04 -15.80
N TYR A 276 22.16 2.54 -16.25
CA TYR A 276 22.07 3.53 -17.32
C TYR A 276 21.91 4.91 -16.73
N LYS A 277 22.88 5.81 -16.96
CA LYS A 277 22.78 7.19 -16.50
C LYS A 277 23.52 8.12 -17.46
N ARG A 278 22.95 9.29 -17.74
CA ARG A 278 23.57 10.32 -18.61
C ARG A 278 23.97 9.77 -20.00
N GLY A 279 23.14 8.91 -20.59
CA GLY A 279 23.36 8.42 -21.95
C GLY A 279 24.28 7.21 -22.09
N LYS A 280 24.81 6.65 -20.99
CA LYS A 280 25.72 5.50 -21.01
C LYS A 280 25.31 4.42 -20.01
N TRP A 281 25.63 3.18 -20.37
CA TRP A 281 25.55 2.01 -19.48
C TRP A 281 26.89 1.77 -18.82
N GLU A 282 26.88 1.49 -17.52
CA GLU A 282 28.06 1.19 -16.72
C GLU A 282 27.80 -0.03 -15.84
N ILE A 283 28.78 -0.93 -15.75
CA ILE A 283 28.81 -1.98 -14.72
C ILE A 283 29.39 -1.32 -13.46
N VAL A 284 28.76 -1.57 -12.31
CA VAL A 284 29.25 -1.12 -11.01
C VAL A 284 29.26 -2.28 -10.01
N ASP A 285 29.92 -2.05 -8.87
CA ASP A 285 29.98 -2.94 -7.72
C ASP A 285 30.67 -4.31 -7.97
N GLU A 286 31.54 -4.38 -9.00
CA GLU A 286 32.39 -5.55 -9.27
C GLU A 286 33.31 -5.89 -8.09
N ASP A 287 33.82 -4.87 -7.40
CA ASP A 287 34.66 -4.98 -6.21
C ASP A 287 33.88 -5.47 -4.99
N GLU A 288 32.60 -5.08 -4.85
CA GLU A 288 31.69 -5.66 -3.85
C GLU A 288 31.45 -7.14 -4.14
N PHE A 289 31.14 -7.49 -5.39
CA PHE A 289 30.96 -8.88 -5.81
C PHE A 289 32.18 -9.75 -5.50
N VAL A 290 33.40 -9.30 -5.81
CA VAL A 290 34.62 -10.06 -5.50
C VAL A 290 34.78 -10.25 -3.98
N SER A 291 34.53 -9.20 -3.20
CA SER A 291 34.60 -9.27 -1.74
C SER A 291 33.57 -10.24 -1.15
N HIS A 292 32.32 -10.16 -1.62
CA HIS A 292 31.21 -10.98 -1.17
C HIS A 292 31.34 -12.43 -1.64
N ALA A 293 31.83 -12.69 -2.84
CA ALA A 293 32.11 -14.03 -3.33
C ALA A 293 33.11 -14.77 -2.42
N ALA A 294 34.15 -14.07 -1.96
CA ALA A 294 35.10 -14.63 -1.00
C ALA A 294 34.49 -14.78 0.41
N LYS A 295 33.77 -13.76 0.89
CA LYS A 295 33.21 -13.71 2.24
C LYS A 295 32.06 -14.70 2.47
N PHE A 296 31.23 -14.90 1.46
CA PHE A 296 30.03 -15.73 1.53
C PHE A 296 30.19 -17.06 0.78
N GLU A 297 31.41 -17.36 0.34
CA GLU A 297 31.79 -18.62 -0.30
C GLU A 297 30.90 -18.94 -1.51
N TYR A 298 30.83 -18.00 -2.46
CA TYR A 298 30.05 -18.21 -3.68
C TYR A 298 30.61 -19.41 -4.45
N PRO A 299 29.76 -20.38 -4.83
CA PRO A 299 30.21 -21.52 -5.61
C PRO A 299 30.81 -21.08 -6.95
N PRO A 300 31.87 -21.74 -7.46
CA PRO A 300 32.47 -21.39 -8.75
C PRO A 300 31.46 -21.33 -9.92
N GLU A 301 30.46 -22.23 -9.90
CA GLU A 301 29.37 -22.26 -10.87
C GLU A 301 28.45 -21.03 -10.78
N LEU A 302 28.23 -20.50 -9.58
CA LEU A 302 27.45 -19.27 -9.38
C LEU A 302 28.21 -18.07 -9.92
N ILE A 303 29.51 -17.98 -9.64
CA ILE A 303 30.38 -16.91 -10.14
C ILE A 303 30.41 -16.91 -11.68
N ALA A 304 30.55 -18.09 -12.29
CA ALA A 304 30.52 -18.24 -13.75
C ALA A 304 29.15 -17.82 -14.32
N ARG A 305 28.06 -18.20 -13.65
CA ARG A 305 26.71 -17.82 -14.06
C ARG A 305 26.48 -16.32 -13.98
N VAL A 306 26.85 -15.66 -12.89
CA VAL A 306 26.72 -14.20 -12.73
C VAL A 306 27.39 -13.47 -13.89
N ARG A 307 28.63 -13.84 -14.25
CA ARG A 307 29.34 -13.23 -15.38
C ARG A 307 28.63 -13.45 -16.71
N GLN A 308 28.11 -14.65 -16.95
CA GLN A 308 27.32 -14.94 -18.15
C GLN A 308 26.03 -14.12 -18.19
N GLU A 309 25.35 -13.93 -17.06
CA GLU A 309 24.11 -13.16 -17.01
C GLU A 309 24.35 -11.65 -17.19
N VAL A 310 25.51 -11.11 -16.78
CA VAL A 310 25.94 -9.76 -17.14
C VAL A 310 26.02 -9.61 -18.67
N GLU A 311 26.72 -10.52 -19.34
CA GLU A 311 26.86 -10.50 -20.81
C GLU A 311 25.49 -10.60 -21.52
N ARG A 312 24.63 -11.51 -21.04
CA ARG A 312 23.26 -11.69 -21.57
C ARG A 312 22.41 -10.44 -21.36
N LEU A 313 22.51 -9.79 -20.21
CA LEU A 313 21.78 -8.55 -19.93
C LEU A 313 22.25 -7.42 -20.86
N GLN A 314 23.56 -7.29 -21.07
CA GLN A 314 24.11 -6.31 -22.03
C GLN A 314 23.60 -6.56 -23.46
N GLU A 315 23.59 -7.81 -23.92
CA GLU A 315 23.05 -8.18 -25.23
C GLU A 315 21.54 -7.88 -25.33
N ARG A 316 20.77 -8.24 -24.31
CA ARG A 316 19.33 -7.97 -24.21
C ARG A 316 19.01 -6.47 -24.33
N ILE A 317 19.78 -5.64 -23.64
CA ILE A 317 19.70 -4.17 -23.72
C ILE A 317 20.04 -3.68 -25.13
N ALA A 318 21.14 -4.16 -25.71
CA ALA A 318 21.57 -3.77 -27.06
C ALA A 318 20.52 -4.12 -28.12
N LEU A 319 19.86 -5.27 -27.97
CA LEU A 319 18.80 -5.75 -28.87
C LEU A 319 17.41 -5.19 -28.53
N ARG A 320 17.28 -4.34 -27.49
CA ARG A 320 16.01 -3.79 -26.98
C ARG A 320 14.94 -4.87 -26.80
N GLN A 321 15.30 -5.93 -26.11
CA GLN A 321 14.38 -7.00 -25.74
C GLN A 321 13.75 -6.71 -24.38
N PHE A 322 12.62 -7.36 -24.07
CA PHE A 322 11.96 -7.28 -22.77
C PHE A 322 12.97 -7.31 -21.60
N PRO A 323 12.84 -6.44 -20.59
CA PRO A 323 11.82 -5.38 -20.45
C PRO A 323 12.20 -4.03 -21.10
N PHE A 324 13.28 -3.97 -21.89
CA PHE A 324 13.82 -2.77 -22.55
C PHE A 324 13.23 -2.50 -23.95
N ASP A 325 12.16 -3.20 -24.32
CA ASP A 325 11.48 -3.13 -25.62
C ASP A 325 10.31 -2.11 -25.66
N GLY A 326 10.17 -1.28 -24.62
CA GLY A 326 9.02 -0.40 -24.42
C GLY A 326 8.04 -0.89 -23.36
N SER A 327 8.24 -2.09 -22.81
CA SER A 327 7.34 -2.67 -21.81
C SER A 327 7.25 -1.84 -20.53
N ILE A 328 8.36 -1.23 -20.09
CA ILE A 328 8.38 -0.35 -18.91
C ILE A 328 7.63 0.95 -19.21
N GLU A 329 7.89 1.55 -20.38
CA GLU A 329 7.32 2.83 -20.80
C GLU A 329 5.79 2.82 -20.87
N ARG A 330 5.19 1.65 -21.13
CA ARG A 330 3.73 1.45 -21.13
C ARG A 330 3.07 1.91 -19.83
N PHE A 331 3.77 1.85 -18.70
CA PHE A 331 3.24 2.20 -17.39
C PHE A 331 3.54 3.64 -16.94
N ILE A 332 4.30 4.42 -17.72
CA ILE A 332 4.54 5.85 -17.40
C ILE A 332 3.21 6.63 -17.20
N PRO A 333 2.15 6.42 -17.99
CA PRO A 333 0.86 7.08 -17.76
C PRO A 333 0.19 6.76 -16.41
N CYS A 334 0.62 5.70 -15.72
CA CYS A 334 0.12 5.34 -14.38
C CYS A 334 0.72 6.19 -13.26
N ILE A 335 1.76 6.98 -13.55
CA ILE A 335 2.35 7.91 -12.58
C ILE A 335 1.42 9.13 -12.41
N PRO A 336 1.10 9.54 -11.16
CA PRO A 336 0.28 10.72 -10.90
C PRO A 336 0.82 12.00 -11.56
N ARG A 337 -0.07 12.79 -12.18
CA ARG A 337 0.30 13.98 -12.97
C ARG A 337 0.73 15.20 -12.15
N ASP A 338 0.36 15.25 -10.87
CA ASP A 338 0.57 16.41 -9.99
C ASP A 338 1.88 16.35 -9.19
N SER A 339 2.83 15.49 -9.59
CA SER A 339 4.05 15.20 -8.83
C SER A 339 5.35 15.62 -9.55
N ALA A 340 5.27 16.64 -10.42
CA ALA A 340 6.41 17.22 -11.13
C ALA A 340 6.90 18.52 -10.48
#